data_AF-A0A2V6BDM6-F1
#
_entry.id   AF-A0A2V6BDM6-F1
#
_cell.length_a   1.000
_cell.length_b   1.000
_cell.length_c   1.000
_cell.angle_alpha   90.00
_cell.angle_beta   90.00
_cell.angle_gamma   90.00
#
_symmetry.space_group_name_H-M   'P 1'
#
loop_
_entity.id
_entity.type
_entity.pdbx_description
1 polymer ?
#
loop_
_entity_poly.entity_id
_entity_poly.type
_entity_poly.pdbx_seq_one_letter_code
_entity_poly.pdbx_strand_id
1 'polypeptide(L)' 'MATAVKQGDEIKDDRATNHEQWIVKVRMRDNGRTIEVRAERMQWEKLRESDQVKVTYRVGKYTGTVWDAEIK' A
#
# COMPACT_ATOMS: atom_id res chain seq x y z
N MET A 1 9.48 5.49 -8.51
CA MET A 1 8.41 4.63 -9.13
C MET A 1 8.49 3.27 -8.47
N ALA A 2 7.39 2.52 -8.33
CA ALA A 2 7.40 1.32 -7.50
C ALA A 2 6.66 0.14 -8.17
N THR A 3 7.14 -1.08 -7.97
CA THR A 3 6.55 -2.29 -8.55
C THR A 3 5.54 -2.87 -7.55
N ALA A 4 4.28 -2.99 -7.95
CA ALA A 4 3.23 -3.55 -7.13
C ALA A 4 3.26 -5.08 -7.15
N VAL A 5 3.19 -5.69 -5.98
CA VAL A 5 2.86 -7.11 -5.78
C VAL A 5 1.52 -7.16 -5.05
N LYS A 6 0.54 -7.82 -5.64
CA LYS A 6 -0.76 -7.98 -5.00
C LYS A 6 -0.62 -8.98 -3.86
N GLN A 7 -0.95 -8.56 -2.65
CA GLN A 7 -1.19 -9.48 -1.55
C GLN A 7 -2.53 -9.09 -0.93
N GLY A 8 -3.62 -9.68 -1.42
CA GLY A 8 -4.96 -9.43 -0.91
C GLY A 8 -5.20 -10.21 0.38
N ASP A 9 -4.68 -9.69 1.50
CA ASP A 9 -5.12 -10.11 2.83
C ASP A 9 -6.23 -9.16 3.29
N GLU A 10 -7.38 -9.70 3.71
CA GLU A 10 -8.43 -8.94 4.40
C GLU A 10 -7.89 -8.55 5.78
N ILE A 11 -7.45 -7.30 5.93
CA ILE A 11 -7.00 -6.81 7.23
C ILE A 11 -8.16 -6.14 7.94
N LYS A 12 -8.70 -6.82 8.95
CA LYS A 12 -9.59 -6.20 9.94
C LYS A 12 -8.76 -5.38 10.92
N ASP A 13 -8.56 -4.10 10.61
CA ASP A 13 -8.01 -3.13 11.54
C ASP A 13 -9.15 -2.62 12.44
N ASP A 14 -9.11 -2.94 13.73
CA ASP A 14 -10.15 -2.60 14.73
C ASP A 14 -10.35 -1.07 14.88
N ARG A 15 -9.38 -0.26 14.43
CA ARG A 15 -9.46 1.22 14.44
C ARG A 15 -10.03 1.80 13.15
N ALA A 16 -10.25 1.00 12.12
CA ALA A 16 -10.82 1.45 10.87
C ALA A 16 -12.35 1.35 10.91
N THR A 17 -13.03 2.49 10.78
CA THR A 17 -14.50 2.56 10.71
C THR A 17 -15.07 1.86 9.46
N ASN A 18 -14.22 1.48 8.49
CA ASN A 18 -14.61 0.87 7.22
C ASN A 18 -14.08 -0.58 7.17
N HIS A 19 -15.00 -1.54 7.08
CA HIS A 19 -14.75 -2.96 7.32
C HIS A 19 -14.00 -3.71 6.20
N GLU A 20 -13.71 -3.06 5.07
CA GLU A 20 -12.96 -3.66 3.96
C GLU A 20 -11.74 -2.79 3.61
N GLN A 21 -10.55 -3.20 4.05
CA GLN A 21 -9.29 -2.63 3.60
C GLN A 21 -8.48 -3.69 2.85
N TRP A 22 -8.05 -3.34 1.64
CA TRP A 22 -7.18 -4.17 0.84
C TRP A 22 -5.75 -3.67 0.97
N ILE A 23 -4.82 -4.58 1.23
CA ILE A 23 -3.40 -4.23 1.28
C ILE A 23 -2.75 -4.55 -0.06
N VAL A 24 -1.89 -3.64 -0.51
CA VAL A 24 -1.01 -3.86 -1.66
C VAL A 24 0.42 -3.74 -1.15
N LYS A 25 1.23 -4.80 -1.33
CA LYS A 25 2.65 -4.74 -1.03
C LYS A 25 3.37 -4.16 -2.23
N VAL A 26 3.91 -2.97 -2.07
CA VAL A 26 4.60 -2.29 -3.14
C VAL A 26 6.09 -2.28 -2.84
N ARG A 27 6.88 -2.78 -3.79
CA ARG A 27 8.35 -2.70 -3.73
C ARG A 27 8.80 -1.41 -4.39
N MET A 28 9.31 -0.50 -3.59
CA MET A 28 9.89 0.77 -4.03
C MET A 28 11.15 0.49 -4.85
N ARG A 29 11.21 1.03 -6.08
CA ARG A 29 12.40 0.87 -6.95
C ARG A 29 13.60 1.68 -6.45
N ASP A 30 13.32 2.79 -5.77
CA ASP A 30 14.32 3.78 -5.40
C ASP A 30 15.21 3.32 -4.23
N ASN A 31 14.65 2.57 -3.27
CA ASN A 31 15.35 2.12 -2.06
C ASN A 31 15.19 0.62 -1.79
N GLY A 32 14.51 -0.12 -2.67
CA GLY A 32 14.24 -1.55 -2.52
C GLY A 32 13.31 -1.93 -1.36
N ARG A 33 12.80 -0.96 -0.59
CA ARG A 33 11.90 -1.21 0.53
C ARG A 33 10.54 -1.68 0.02
N THR A 34 9.97 -2.65 0.71
CA THR A 34 8.57 -3.01 0.54
C THR A 34 7.74 -2.22 1.54
N ILE A 35 6.69 -1.56 1.07
CA ILE A 35 5.72 -0.87 1.91
C ILE A 35 4.34 -1.48 1.69
N GLU A 36 3.56 -1.53 2.75
CA GLU A 36 2.16 -1.94 2.71
C GLU A 36 1.31 -0.70 2.48
N VAL A 37 0.54 -0.72 1.40
CA VAL A 37 -0.29 0.40 0.96
C VAL A 37 -1.74 -0.03 1.11
N ARG A 38 -2.53 0.77 1.83
CA ARG A 38 -3.95 0.54 1.96
C ARG A 38 -4.62 1.05 0.70
N ALA A 39 -5.50 0.24 0.13
CA ALA A 39 -6.21 0.54 -1.10
C ALA A 39 -7.68 0.13 -0.97
N GLU A 40 -8.52 0.82 -1.72
CA GLU A 40 -9.90 0.39 -1.90
C GLU A 40 -9.97 -0.83 -2.81
N ARG A 41 -11.04 -1.62 -2.68
CA ARG A 41 -11.27 -2.81 -3.50
C ARG A 41 -11.17 -2.51 -5.00
N MET A 42 -11.80 -1.44 -5.46
CA MET A 42 -11.80 -1.06 -6.87
C MET A 42 -10.39 -0.74 -7.40
N GLN A 43 -9.54 -0.15 -6.56
CA GLN A 43 -8.14 0.11 -6.92
C GLN A 43 -7.34 -1.20 -6.94
N TRP A 44 -7.52 -2.05 -5.94
CA TRP A 44 -6.86 -3.35 -5.85
C TRP A 44 -7.21 -4.27 -7.03
N GLU A 45 -8.49 -4.32 -7.43
CA GLU A 45 -8.96 -5.11 -8.57
C GLU A 45 -8.33 -4.63 -9.89
N LYS A 46 -8.21 -3.31 -10.08
CA LYS A 46 -7.60 -2.71 -11.29
C LYS A 46 -6.10 -2.93 -11.41
N LEU A 47 -5.40 -3.10 -10.30
CA LEU A 47 -3.96 -3.32 -10.33
C LEU A 47 -3.63 -4.65 -11.02
N ARG A 48 -2.40 -4.85 -11.45
CA ARG A 48 -1.88 -6.15 -11.90
C ARG A 48 -0.58 -6.43 -11.17
N GLU A 49 -0.26 -7.69 -10.95
CA GLU A 49 1.05 -8.05 -10.40
C GLU A 49 2.13 -7.57 -11.38
N SER A 50 3.16 -6.91 -10.85
CA SER A 50 4.22 -6.21 -11.59
C SER A 50 3.86 -4.86 -12.22
N ASP A 51 2.66 -4.31 -11.97
CA ASP A 51 2.30 -2.97 -12.43
C ASP A 51 3.14 -1.89 -11.71
N GLN A 52 3.47 -0.81 -12.42
CA GLN A 52 4.21 0.30 -11.83
C GLN A 52 3.26 1.36 -11.29
N VAL A 53 3.14 1.41 -9.96
CA VAL A 53 2.25 2.34 -9.28
C VAL A 53 3.02 3.53 -8.71
N LYS A 54 2.36 4.69 -8.71
CA LYS A 54 2.77 5.82 -7.90
C LYS A 54 2.14 5.67 -6.53
N VAL A 55 2.97 5.58 -5.52
CA VAL A 55 2.51 5.54 -4.12
C VAL A 55 2.89 6.86 -3.48
N THR A 56 1.92 7.47 -2.81
CA THR A 56 2.16 8.58 -1.89
C THR A 56 2.15 8.00 -0.49
N TYR A 57 3.16 8.29 0.32
CA TYR A 57 3.24 7.76 1.68
C TYR A 57 3.74 8.82 2.65
N ARG A 58 3.24 8.75 3.89
CA ARG A 58 3.64 9.60 5.00
C ARG A 58 4.56 8.84 5.91
N VAL A 59 5.73 9.40 6.15
CA VAL A 59 6.75 8.82 7.02
C VAL A 59 6.82 9.60 8.32
N GLY A 60 6.94 8.88 9.43
CA GLY A 60 7.18 9.46 10.74
C GLY A 60 8.55 10.12 10.75
N LYS A 61 8.59 11.41 11.09
CA LYS A 61 9.78 12.26 11.08
C LYS A 61 10.99 11.64 11.82
N TYR A 62 10.74 10.90 12.90
CA TYR A 62 11.77 10.38 13.80
C TYR A 62 12.03 8.88 13.66
N THR A 63 11.00 8.10 13.31
CA THR A 63 11.10 6.63 13.27
C THR A 63 11.36 6.09 11.87
N GLY A 64 11.13 6.90 10.83
CA GLY A 64 11.20 6.42 9.45
C GLY A 64 10.09 5.40 9.11
N THR A 65 9.13 5.21 10.02
CA THR A 65 7.98 4.31 9.85
C THR A 65 6.97 4.95 8.91
N VAL A 66 6.47 4.18 7.95
CA VAL A 66 5.34 4.61 7.12
C VAL A 66 4.07 4.52 7.94
N TRP A 67 3.40 5.65 8.16
CA TRP A 67 2.15 5.72 8.93
C TRP A 67 0.91 5.61 8.06
N ASP A 68 1.05 6.05 6.82
CA ASP A 68 -0.05 6.14 5.87
C ASP A 68 0.53 6.03 4.47
N ALA A 69 -0.14 5.28 3.61
CA ALA A 69 0.28 5.09 2.23
C ALA A 69 -0.94 4.84 1.35
N GLU A 70 -1.01 5.57 0.24
CA GLU A 70 -2.11 5.56 -0.71
C GLU A 70 -1.57 5.44 -2.14
N ILE A 71 -2.33 4.73 -2.98
CA ILE A 71 -2.05 4.60 -4.41
C ILE A 71 -2.67 5.80 -5.13
N LYS A 72 -1.86 6.50 -5.95
CA LYS A 72 -2.26 7.68 -6.73
C LYS A 72 -2.32 7.40 -8.22
#